data_AF-A0A9D3T5C3-F1
#
_entry.id   AF-A0A9D3T5C3-F1
#
_cell.length_a   1.000
_cell.length_b   1.000
_cell.length_c   1.000
_cell.angle_alpha   90.00
_cell.angle_beta   90.00
_cell.angle_gamma   90.00
#
_symmetry.space_group_name_H-M   'P 1'
#
loop_
_entity.id
_entity.type
_entity.pdbx_description
1 polymer ?
#
loop_
_entity_poly.entity_id
_entity_poly.type
_entity_poly.pdbx_seq_one_letter_code
_entity_poly.pdbx_strand_id
1 'polypeptide(L)'
;MHLKCIQAGSVVSHRTVRYLIKILDLQGVELRLRNRLRRRLYRNPGPNFLWHVDSYDKLKPYGICINGAVDGFSRVVIWLHAYSTNINPRVIAGYFIDEVENRSGTPTRIRSDLGTENCSVEQMQIFLRGNHEDEFSERCYITGSSRLIITKGLNNGGNF
;
A
#
# COMPACT_ATOMS: atom_id res chain seq x y z
N MET A 1 -12.03 10.13 -10.91
CA MET A 1 -13.42 10.54 -10.60
C MET A 1 -14.37 9.99 -11.64
N HIS A 2 -14.18 10.28 -12.93
CA HIS A 2 -15.04 9.74 -13.99
C HIS A 2 -15.16 8.20 -13.99
N LEU A 3 -14.03 7.48 -13.95
CA LEU A 3 -14.03 6.01 -13.79
C LEU A 3 -14.81 5.50 -12.56
N LYS A 4 -14.79 6.24 -11.45
CA LYS A 4 -15.55 5.87 -10.25
C LYS A 4 -17.05 6.05 -10.44
N CYS A 5 -17.47 7.07 -11.20
CA CYS A 5 -18.86 7.26 -11.57
C CYS A 5 -19.36 6.12 -12.46
N ILE A 6 -18.54 5.69 -13.43
CA ILE A 6 -18.86 4.53 -14.29
C ILE A 6 -18.97 3.24 -13.46
N GLN A 7 -18.01 3.00 -12.56
CA GLN A 7 -18.03 1.83 -11.67
C GLN A 7 -19.23 1.82 -10.72
N ALA A 8 -19.78 2.99 -10.38
CA ALA A 8 -21.01 3.14 -9.61
C ALA A 8 -22.29 3.08 -10.46
N GLY A 9 -22.19 2.74 -11.76
CA GLY A 9 -23.32 2.59 -12.67
C GLY A 9 -23.82 3.89 -13.32
N SER A 10 -23.12 5.03 -13.14
CA SER A 10 -23.52 6.30 -13.75
C SER A 10 -22.99 6.43 -15.18
N VAL A 11 -23.88 6.68 -16.14
CA VAL A 11 -23.52 6.98 -17.54
C VAL A 11 -23.27 8.49 -17.67
N VAL A 12 -22.02 8.91 -17.47
CA VAL A 12 -21.63 10.33 -17.48
C VAL A 12 -20.42 10.58 -18.36
N SER A 13 -20.41 11.71 -19.07
CA SER A 13 -19.25 12.11 -19.88
C SER A 13 -18.12 12.64 -19.00
N HIS A 14 -16.88 12.54 -19.50
CA HIS A 14 -15.71 13.13 -18.84
C HIS A 14 -15.87 14.65 -18.63
N ARG A 15 -16.50 15.35 -19.58
CA ARG A 15 -16.76 16.79 -19.50
C ARG A 15 -17.73 17.12 -18.37
N THR A 16 -18.83 16.38 -18.26
CA THR A 16 -19.85 16.56 -17.22
C THR A 16 -19.23 16.39 -15.84
N VAL A 17 -18.47 15.31 -15.62
CA VAL A 17 -17.80 15.07 -14.33
C VAL A 17 -16.80 16.18 -14.00
N ARG A 18 -16.02 16.65 -14.98
CA ARG A 18 -15.06 17.74 -14.77
C ARG A 18 -15.75 19.06 -14.43
N TYR A 19 -16.87 19.36 -15.07
CA TYR A 19 -17.68 20.54 -14.79
C TYR A 19 -18.28 20.49 -13.38
N LEU A 20 -18.87 19.36 -12.98
CA LEU A 20 -19.43 19.18 -11.64
C LEU A 20 -18.36 19.28 -10.55
N ILE A 21 -17.16 18.71 -10.77
CA ILE A 21 -16.04 18.83 -9.81
C ILE A 21 -15.59 20.28 -9.68
N LYS A 22 -15.58 21.06 -10.77
CA LYS A 22 -15.30 22.49 -10.68
C LYS A 22 -16.32 23.21 -9.81
N ILE A 23 -17.61 22.91 -9.92
CA ILE A 23 -18.65 23.54 -9.09
C ILE A 23 -18.52 23.11 -7.63
N LEU A 24 -18.37 21.81 -7.38
CA LEU A 24 -18.42 21.24 -6.04
C LEU A 24 -17.14 21.47 -5.22
N ASP A 25 -15.98 21.60 -5.87
CA ASP A 25 -14.67 21.68 -5.22
C ASP A 25 -13.71 22.57 -6.03
N LEU A 26 -14.05 23.86 -6.16
CA LEU A 26 -13.21 24.87 -6.81
C LEU A 26 -11.78 24.88 -6.22
N GLN A 27 -11.70 24.86 -4.89
CA GLN A 27 -10.44 24.92 -4.16
C GLN A 27 -9.56 23.69 -4.44
N GLY A 28 -10.13 22.47 -4.41
CA GLY A 28 -9.40 21.26 -4.75
C GLY A 28 -9.04 21.15 -6.23
N VAL A 29 -9.82 21.75 -7.13
CA VAL A 29 -9.41 21.90 -8.54
C VAL A 29 -8.20 22.81 -8.65
N GLU A 30 -8.21 23.97 -8.00
CA GLU A 30 -7.09 24.90 -8.01
C GLU A 30 -5.82 24.27 -7.42
N LEU A 31 -5.94 23.56 -6.30
CA LEU A 31 -4.83 22.84 -5.68
C LEU A 31 -4.23 21.76 -6.59
N ARG A 32 -5.04 21.03 -7.36
CA ARG A 32 -4.57 20.03 -8.33
C ARG A 32 -3.92 20.68 -9.54
N LEU A 33 -4.45 21.81 -10.01
CA LEU A 33 -3.90 22.57 -11.14
C LEU A 33 -2.52 23.16 -10.86
N ARG A 34 -2.20 23.46 -9.59
CA ARG A 34 -0.87 23.90 -9.15
C ARG A 34 0.24 22.86 -9.39
N ASN A 35 -0.09 21.63 -9.81
CA ASN A 35 0.85 20.53 -10.07
C ASN A 35 1.85 20.25 -8.93
N ARG A 36 1.53 20.69 -7.71
CA ARG A 36 2.39 20.49 -6.55
C ARG A 36 1.98 19.19 -5.86
N LEU A 37 2.84 18.18 -5.94
CA LEU A 37 2.65 16.94 -5.22
C LEU A 37 2.73 17.19 -3.70
N ARG A 38 1.59 17.40 -3.04
CA ARG A 38 1.50 17.40 -1.58
C ARG A 38 1.60 15.96 -1.09
N ARG A 39 2.82 15.50 -0.80
CA ARG A 39 3.06 14.22 -0.14
C ARG A 39 2.47 14.30 1.28
N ARG A 40 1.67 13.31 1.66
CA ARG A 40 1.23 13.18 3.06
C ARG A 40 2.46 12.93 3.92
N LEU A 41 2.52 13.55 5.10
CA LEU A 41 3.55 13.24 6.07
C LEU A 41 3.32 11.80 6.56
N TYR A 42 4.10 10.87 6.03
CA TYR A 42 4.02 9.46 6.40
C TYR A 42 5.05 9.24 7.51
N ARG A 43 4.58 9.05 8.75
CA ARG A 43 5.44 8.73 9.89
C ARG A 43 5.26 7.27 10.22
N ASN A 44 6.37 6.54 10.23
CA ASN A 44 6.44 5.17 10.70
C ASN A 44 7.24 5.17 12.02
N PRO A 45 6.86 4.39 13.04
CA PRO A 45 7.54 4.37 14.34
C PRO A 45 9.02 3.99 14.30
N GLY A 46 9.43 3.18 13.31
CA GLY A 46 10.83 2.77 13.15
C GLY A 46 11.04 1.81 11.97
N PRO A 47 12.30 1.38 11.73
CA PRO A 47 12.63 0.38 10.72
C PRO A 47 11.85 -0.91 10.95
N ASN A 48 11.48 -1.61 9.87
CA ASN A 48 10.70 -2.87 9.90
C ASN A 48 9.33 -2.75 10.57
N PHE A 49 8.85 -1.56 10.92
CA PHE A 49 7.49 -1.42 11.45
C PHE A 49 6.43 -1.66 10.36
N LEU A 50 6.69 -1.18 9.14
CA LEU A 50 5.75 -1.37 8.03
C LEU A 50 6.50 -1.60 6.73
N TRP A 51 6.26 -2.73 6.08
CA TRP A 51 6.73 -2.98 4.73
C TRP A 51 5.61 -2.70 3.73
N HIS A 52 5.94 -1.95 2.68
CA HIS A 52 5.05 -1.70 1.55
C HIS A 52 5.40 -2.63 0.41
N VAL A 53 4.50 -3.57 0.09
CA VAL A 53 4.65 -4.50 -1.02
C VAL A 53 3.81 -3.99 -2.20
N ASP A 54 4.42 -3.92 -3.38
CA ASP A 54 3.76 -3.45 -4.60
C ASP A 54 4.23 -4.26 -5.82
N SER A 55 3.31 -4.45 -6.77
CA SER A 55 3.53 -5.19 -8.02
C SER A 55 3.35 -4.25 -9.21
N TYR A 56 4.37 -4.20 -10.06
CA TYR A 56 4.41 -3.39 -11.27
C TYR A 56 4.11 -4.24 -12.50
N ASP A 57 2.88 -4.12 -12.98
CA ASP A 57 2.33 -4.92 -14.08
C ASP A 57 2.32 -4.18 -15.45
N LYS A 58 2.95 -3.00 -15.58
CA LYS A 58 2.95 -2.28 -16.88
C LYS A 58 3.73 -2.99 -17.97
N LEU A 59 4.71 -3.82 -17.59
CA LEU A 59 5.52 -4.60 -18.53
C LEU A 59 4.94 -6.01 -18.77
N LYS A 60 3.77 -6.30 -18.20
CA LYS A 60 3.05 -7.56 -18.37
C LYS A 60 2.84 -7.97 -19.83
N PRO A 61 2.56 -7.04 -20.78
CA PRO A 61 2.47 -7.39 -22.21
C PRO A 61 3.77 -7.94 -22.81
N TYR A 62 4.92 -7.63 -22.20
CA TYR A 62 6.23 -8.14 -22.58
C TYR A 62 6.65 -9.38 -21.78
N GLY A 63 5.74 -9.94 -20.98
CA GLY A 63 6.01 -11.10 -20.12
C GLY A 63 6.84 -10.78 -18.88
N ILE A 64 6.97 -9.50 -18.50
CA ILE A 64 7.76 -9.05 -17.36
C ILE A 64 6.83 -8.42 -16.33
N CYS A 65 6.78 -9.00 -15.14
CA CYS A 65 6.20 -8.39 -13.95
C CYS A 65 7.33 -8.09 -12.96
N ILE A 66 7.20 -7.02 -12.18
CA ILE A 66 8.19 -6.67 -11.17
C ILE A 66 7.48 -6.58 -9.84
N ASN A 67 7.95 -7.28 -8.81
CA ASN A 67 7.44 -7.16 -7.45
C ASN A 67 8.54 -6.59 -6.56
N GLY A 68 8.18 -5.66 -5.69
CA GLY A 68 9.13 -5.08 -4.77
C GLY A 68 8.50 -4.75 -3.43
N ALA A 69 9.34 -4.66 -2.41
CA ALA A 69 8.96 -4.14 -1.11
C ALA A 69 9.90 -3.03 -0.64
N VAL A 70 9.35 -2.08 0.11
CA VAL A 70 10.08 -0.93 0.66
C VAL A 70 9.73 -0.75 2.12
N ASP A 71 10.74 -0.43 2.93
CA ASP A 71 10.54 -0.09 4.34
C ASP A 71 9.88 1.29 4.50
N GLY A 72 8.79 1.35 5.26
CA GLY A 72 7.97 2.54 5.45
C GLY A 72 8.66 3.66 6.24
N PHE A 73 9.69 3.33 7.02
CA PHE A 73 10.47 4.30 7.79
C PHE A 73 11.66 4.84 6.98
N SER A 74 12.61 3.98 6.65
CA SER A 74 13.87 4.32 6.00
C SER A 74 13.76 4.55 4.50
N ARG A 75 12.68 4.07 3.87
CA ARG A 75 12.50 4.04 2.40
C ARG A 75 13.54 3.19 1.66
N VAL A 76 14.26 2.33 2.38
CA VAL A 76 15.17 1.35 1.79
C VAL A 76 14.35 0.27 1.08
N VAL A 77 14.82 -0.12 -0.11
CA VAL A 77 14.27 -1.25 -0.86
C VAL A 77 14.65 -2.53 -0.13
N ILE A 78 13.64 -3.34 0.16
CA ILE A 78 13.78 -4.62 0.86
C ILE A 78 14.09 -5.71 -0.16
N TRP A 79 13.27 -5.79 -1.21
CA TRP A 79 13.52 -6.63 -2.37
C TRP A 79 12.97 -5.96 -3.64
N LEU A 80 13.47 -6.41 -4.78
CA LEU A 80 12.97 -6.05 -6.10
C LEU A 80 13.27 -7.18 -7.09
N HIS A 81 12.25 -7.97 -7.44
CA HIS A 81 12.38 -9.13 -8.29
C HIS A 81 11.51 -9.02 -9.54
N ALA A 82 12.10 -9.33 -10.70
CA ALA A 82 11.36 -9.53 -11.93
C ALA A 82 10.91 -10.99 -12.04
N TYR A 83 9.68 -11.22 -12.49
CA TYR A 83 9.10 -12.54 -12.70
C TYR A 83 8.22 -12.54 -13.95
N SER A 84 7.94 -13.73 -14.49
CA SER A 84 7.09 -13.88 -15.66
C SER A 84 5.61 -14.05 -15.29
N THR A 85 4.74 -13.74 -16.24
CA THR A 85 3.29 -13.54 -16.07
C THR A 85 2.47 -14.74 -15.62
N ASN A 86 3.03 -15.95 -15.60
CA ASN A 86 2.29 -17.19 -15.37
C ASN A 86 2.35 -17.70 -13.92
N ILE A 87 2.58 -16.82 -12.94
CA ILE A 87 3.11 -17.26 -11.65
C ILE A 87 2.18 -17.15 -10.45
N ASN A 88 2.07 -18.32 -9.83
CA ASN A 88 1.54 -18.69 -8.53
C ASN A 88 1.94 -17.71 -7.41
N PRO A 89 1.01 -17.32 -6.51
CA PRO A 89 1.29 -16.45 -5.35
C PRO A 89 2.45 -16.94 -4.45
N ARG A 90 2.85 -18.22 -4.56
CA ARG A 90 4.04 -18.78 -3.89
C ARG A 90 5.35 -18.06 -4.19
N VAL A 91 5.52 -17.44 -5.35
CA VAL A 91 6.79 -16.77 -5.70
C VAL A 91 6.98 -15.49 -4.88
N ILE A 92 5.92 -14.68 -4.76
CA ILE A 92 5.95 -13.47 -3.91
C ILE A 92 6.12 -13.87 -2.45
N ALA A 93 5.47 -14.97 -2.04
CA ALA A 93 5.63 -15.54 -0.71
C ALA A 93 7.09 -16.00 -0.44
N GLY A 94 7.77 -16.53 -1.46
CA GLY A 94 9.20 -16.87 -1.43
C GLY A 94 10.07 -15.65 -1.16
N TYR A 95 9.91 -14.58 -1.95
CA TYR A 95 10.67 -13.34 -1.73
C TYR A 95 10.46 -12.77 -0.32
N PHE A 96 9.25 -12.89 0.20
CA PHE A 96 8.96 -12.45 1.56
C PHE A 96 9.69 -13.29 2.61
N ILE A 97 9.62 -14.62 2.54
CA ILE A 97 10.25 -15.47 3.56
C ILE A 97 11.78 -15.41 3.50
N ASP A 98 12.36 -15.32 2.30
CA ASP A 98 13.80 -15.17 2.10
C ASP A 98 14.30 -13.88 2.80
N GLU A 99 13.54 -12.78 2.69
CA GLU A 99 13.90 -11.53 3.35
C GLU A 99 13.65 -11.52 4.85
N VAL A 100 12.66 -12.24 5.35
CA VAL A 100 12.49 -12.45 6.80
C VAL A 100 13.68 -13.21 7.38
N GLU A 101 14.17 -14.23 6.67
CA GLU A 101 15.34 -15.01 7.06
C GLU A 101 16.63 -14.16 7.02
N ASN A 102 16.88 -13.47 5.91
CA ASN A 102 18.05 -12.59 5.73
C ASN A 102 18.14 -11.50 6.81
N ARG A 103 17.00 -10.99 7.27
CA ARG A 103 16.93 -9.93 8.29
C ARG A 103 16.81 -10.47 9.70
N SER A 104 16.72 -11.79 9.87
CA SER A 104 16.46 -12.46 11.15
C SER A 104 15.27 -11.85 11.90
N GLY A 105 14.21 -11.46 11.17
CA GLY A 105 13.09 -10.74 11.74
C GLY A 105 11.97 -10.43 10.74
N THR A 106 10.73 -10.50 11.24
CA THR A 106 9.52 -10.16 10.49
C THR A 106 9.09 -8.71 10.73
N PRO A 107 8.52 -8.00 9.74
CA PRO A 107 7.99 -6.67 9.99
C PRO A 107 6.82 -6.70 10.98
N THR A 108 6.62 -5.61 11.73
CA THR A 108 5.42 -5.47 12.58
C THR A 108 4.17 -5.51 11.72
N ARG A 109 4.19 -4.86 10.54
CA ARG A 109 3.05 -4.79 9.63
C ARG A 109 3.48 -4.88 8.17
N ILE A 110 2.60 -5.41 7.33
CA ILE A 110 2.73 -5.40 5.88
C ILE A 110 1.53 -4.67 5.29
N ARG A 111 1.78 -3.86 4.26
CA ARG A 111 0.76 -3.26 3.43
C ARG A 111 0.95 -3.66 1.99
N SER A 112 -0.13 -4.11 1.37
CA SER A 112 -0.18 -4.38 -0.06
C SER A 112 -1.47 -3.86 -0.68
N ASP A 113 -1.47 -3.75 -2.00
CA ASP A 113 -2.70 -3.51 -2.74
C ASP A 113 -3.61 -4.74 -2.71
N LEU A 114 -4.92 -4.48 -2.86
CA LEU A 114 -5.93 -5.53 -2.85
C LEU A 114 -5.78 -6.37 -4.13
N GLY A 115 -5.08 -7.49 -4.01
CA GLY A 115 -4.80 -8.41 -5.10
C GLY A 115 -4.70 -9.84 -4.57
N THR A 116 -5.08 -10.81 -5.40
CA THR A 116 -5.00 -12.23 -5.05
C THR A 116 -3.57 -12.73 -5.00
N GLU A 117 -2.64 -12.03 -5.67
CA GLU A 117 -1.22 -12.39 -5.68
C GLU A 117 -0.56 -12.30 -4.30
N ASN A 118 -1.07 -11.47 -3.40
CA ASN A 118 -0.46 -11.22 -2.08
C ASN A 118 -1.10 -12.03 -0.94
N CYS A 119 -2.13 -12.84 -1.20
CA CYS A 119 -2.82 -13.63 -0.17
C CYS A 119 -1.87 -14.60 0.56
N SER A 120 -0.86 -15.14 -0.12
CA SER A 120 0.13 -16.02 0.54
C SER A 120 1.01 -15.25 1.53
N VAL A 121 1.40 -14.01 1.20
CA VAL A 121 2.18 -13.14 2.10
C VAL A 121 1.36 -12.76 3.33
N GLU A 122 0.06 -12.49 3.15
CA GLU A 122 -0.86 -12.23 4.26
C GLU A 122 -0.89 -13.38 5.27
N GLN A 123 -1.09 -14.62 4.80
CA GLN A 123 -1.15 -15.78 5.67
C GLN A 123 0.19 -16.05 6.37
N MET A 124 1.32 -15.91 5.67
CA MET A 124 2.64 -16.04 6.27
C MET A 124 2.88 -14.98 7.35
N GLN A 125 2.48 -13.74 7.10
CA GLN A 125 2.62 -12.66 8.07
C GLN A 125 1.79 -12.93 9.33
N ILE A 126 0.54 -13.36 9.18
CA ILE A 126 -0.33 -13.74 10.31
C ILE A 126 0.31 -14.87 11.11
N PHE A 127 0.83 -15.90 10.44
CA PHE A 127 1.50 -17.02 11.10
C PHE A 127 2.75 -16.60 11.88
N LEU A 128 3.66 -15.86 11.24
CA LEU A 128 4.91 -15.38 11.87
C LEU A 128 4.62 -14.47 13.07
N ARG A 129 3.53 -13.69 13.00
CA ARG A 129 3.13 -12.74 14.04
C ARG A 129 2.19 -13.32 15.09
N GLY A 130 1.71 -14.55 14.92
CA GLY A 130 0.63 -15.12 15.75
C GLY A 130 0.96 -15.24 17.24
N ASN A 131 2.24 -15.37 17.60
CA ASN A 131 2.69 -15.46 19.00
C ASN A 131 3.11 -14.11 19.61
N HIS A 132 2.96 -13.01 18.88
CA HIS A 132 3.32 -11.69 19.41
C HIS A 132 2.18 -11.11 20.26
N GLU A 133 2.54 -10.50 21.39
CA GLU A 133 1.59 -9.92 22.36
C GLU A 133 1.27 -8.43 22.09
N ASP A 134 1.73 -7.84 20.99
CA ASP A 134 1.45 -6.44 20.66
C ASP A 134 0.10 -6.25 19.94
N GLU A 135 -0.42 -5.02 19.97
CA GLU A 135 -1.72 -4.61 19.37
C GLU A 135 -1.84 -4.94 17.86
N PHE A 136 -0.71 -5.15 17.18
CA PHE A 136 -0.68 -5.38 15.74
C PHE A 136 -0.59 -6.86 15.36
N SER A 137 -0.54 -7.81 16.31
CA SER A 137 -0.48 -9.25 15.99
C SER A 137 -1.68 -9.70 15.15
N GLU A 138 -2.89 -9.31 15.54
CA GLU A 138 -4.14 -9.57 14.81
C GLU A 138 -4.39 -8.62 13.63
N ARG A 139 -3.61 -7.53 13.51
CA ARG A 139 -3.75 -6.47 12.49
C ARG A 139 -2.45 -6.20 11.74
N CYS A 140 -1.68 -7.26 11.55
CA CYS A 140 -0.34 -7.24 10.98
C CYS A 140 -0.35 -7.10 9.45
N TYR A 141 -1.50 -7.30 8.81
CA TYR A 141 -1.65 -7.13 7.36
C TYR A 141 -2.70 -6.07 7.03
N ILE A 142 -2.39 -5.21 6.06
CA ILE A 142 -3.19 -4.04 5.69
C ILE A 142 -3.42 -4.07 4.19
N THR A 143 -4.67 -4.27 3.78
CA THR A 143 -5.06 -4.17 2.38
C THR A 143 -5.50 -2.75 2.04
N GLY A 144 -5.06 -2.27 0.88
CA GLY A 144 -5.65 -1.13 0.20
C GLY A 144 -4.80 0.13 0.15
N SER A 145 -5.28 1.05 -0.71
CA SER A 145 -4.60 2.30 -1.09
C SER A 145 -4.04 3.05 0.12
N SER A 146 -2.90 3.73 -0.07
CA SER A 146 -2.10 4.48 0.92
C SER A 146 -2.84 5.63 1.66
N ARG A 147 -4.16 5.66 1.63
CA ARG A 147 -5.05 6.63 2.28
C ARG A 147 -5.39 6.28 3.73
N LEU A 148 -5.21 5.02 4.16
CA LEU A 148 -5.87 4.50 5.37
C LEU A 148 -5.02 4.46 6.67
N ILE A 149 -3.77 4.89 6.67
CA ILE A 149 -3.02 5.03 7.93
C ILE A 149 -2.63 6.49 8.10
N ILE A 150 -3.62 7.29 8.46
CA ILE A 150 -3.38 8.47 9.28
C ILE A 150 -3.53 7.93 10.69
N THR A 151 -2.42 7.75 11.41
CA THR A 151 -2.47 7.66 12.86
C THR A 151 -3.33 8.83 13.34
N LYS A 152 -4.50 8.54 13.91
CA LYS A 152 -5.13 9.47 14.85
C LYS A 152 -4.03 9.75 15.87
N GLY A 153 -3.45 10.94 15.83
CA GLY A 153 -2.60 11.39 16.92
C GLY A 153 -3.45 11.31 18.17
N LEU A 154 -3.05 10.45 19.09
CA LEU A 154 -3.50 10.50 20.46
C LEU A 154 -3.17 11.90 20.96
N ASN A 155 -4.18 12.76 21.05
CA ASN A 155 -4.13 13.95 21.87
C ASN A 155 -4.12 13.50 23.33
N ASN A 156 -2.95 13.08 23.83
CA ASN A 156 -2.68 13.04 25.26
C ASN A 156 -2.04 14.38 25.63
N GLY A 157 -2.88 15.40 25.77
CA GLY A 157 -2.54 16.61 26.51
C GLY A 157 -2.61 16.28 28.00
N GLY A 158 -1.52 15.78 28.56
CA GLY A 158 -1.27 15.79 30.00
C GLY A 158 -0.72 17.17 30.37
N ASN A 159 -1.49 17.91 31.15
CA ASN A 159 -1.06 19.15 31.82
C ASN A 159 -0.26 18.78 33.07
N PHE A 160 0.91 19.43 33.20
CA PHE A 160 1.82 19.53 34.35
C PHE A 160 2.55 18.25 34.81
#